data_AF-A0A9Q1ZDC2-F1
#
_entry.id   AF-A0A9Q1ZDC2-F1
#
_cell.length_a   1.000
_cell.length_b   1.000
_cell.length_c   1.000
_cell.angle_alpha   90.00
_cell.angle_beta   90.00
_cell.angle_gamma   90.00
#
_symmetry.space_group_name_H-M   'P 1'
#
loop_
_entity.id
_entity.type
_entity.pdbx_description
1 polymer ?
#
loop_
_entity_poly.entity_id
_entity_poly.type
_entity_poly.pdbx_seq_one_letter_code
_entity_poly.pdbx_strand_id
1 'polypeptide(L)'
;MTKKFIIEQCRRLKIAHRQESEEVERQNRKNEKWLIPHNKGHEELIDKFIEQFDGWDNDNLDKKLCKKWLRKNIKKANVIIKDISKKYNDFESDDDILSKNDEKLYYINDGIDCMAKTLIMIINKKMYISK
;
A
#
# COMPACT_ATOMS: atom_id res chain seq x y z
N MET A 1 6.46 -17.02 13.66
CA MET A 1 5.44 -15.96 13.48
C MET A 1 4.30 -16.65 12.79
N THR A 2 3.15 -16.69 13.44
CA THR A 2 1.99 -17.44 12.95
C THR A 2 1.26 -16.64 11.89
N LYS A 3 0.53 -17.34 11.02
CA LYS A 3 -0.42 -16.72 10.09
C LYS A 3 -1.42 -15.82 10.83
N LYS A 4 -1.96 -16.31 11.95
CA LYS A 4 -2.86 -15.54 12.84
C LYS A 4 -2.27 -14.20 13.28
N PHE A 5 -0.99 -14.17 13.67
CA PHE A 5 -0.33 -12.92 14.05
C PHE A 5 -0.28 -11.92 12.88
N ILE A 6 0.10 -12.36 11.68
CA ILE A 6 0.15 -11.47 10.51
C ILE A 6 -1.23 -10.97 10.10
N ILE A 7 -2.24 -11.84 10.11
CA ILE A 7 -3.63 -11.44 9.82
C ILE A 7 -4.08 -10.35 10.80
N GLU A 8 -3.78 -10.49 12.09
CA GLU A 8 -4.11 -9.47 13.08
C GLU A 8 -3.35 -8.15 12.84
N GLN A 9 -2.08 -8.21 12.42
CA GLN A 9 -1.34 -7.01 12.03
C GLN A 9 -1.96 -6.31 10.82
N CYS A 10 -2.35 -7.07 9.79
CA CYS A 10 -3.07 -6.56 8.63
C CYS A 10 -4.41 -5.91 9.03
N ARG A 11 -5.18 -6.54 9.93
CA ARG A 11 -6.46 -6.00 10.42
C ARG A 11 -6.28 -4.63 11.08
N ARG A 12 -5.28 -4.48 11.95
CA ARG A 12 -4.99 -3.21 12.64
C ARG A 12 -4.58 -2.11 11.66
N LEU A 13 -3.74 -2.44 10.69
CA LEU A 13 -3.34 -1.52 9.62
C LEU A 13 -4.55 -1.03 8.82
N LYS A 14 -5.46 -1.94 8.40
CA LYS A 14 -6.69 -1.54 7.70
C LYS A 14 -7.53 -0.56 8.53
N ILE A 15 -7.69 -0.82 9.83
CA ILE A 15 -8.44 0.08 10.72
C ILE A 15 -7.77 1.46 10.77
N ALA A 16 -6.45 1.51 10.96
CA ALA A 16 -5.72 2.77 11.02
C ALA A 16 -5.83 3.58 9.72
N HIS A 17 -5.62 2.94 8.56
CA HIS A 17 -5.71 3.61 7.25
C HIS A 17 -7.14 4.08 6.93
N ARG A 18 -8.15 3.33 7.36
CA ARG A 18 -9.55 3.74 7.20
C ARG A 18 -9.86 4.97 8.05
N GLN A 19 -9.47 4.96 9.33
CA GLN A 19 -9.67 6.10 10.23
C GLN A 19 -8.97 7.35 9.71
N GLU A 20 -7.75 7.21 9.19
CA GLU A 20 -7.00 8.31 8.58
C GLU A 20 -7.74 8.88 7.35
N SER A 21 -8.28 8.01 6.50
CA SER A 21 -9.06 8.43 5.32
C SER A 21 -10.36 9.15 5.73
N GLU A 22 -11.10 8.59 6.69
CA GLU A 22 -12.33 9.18 7.24
C GLU A 22 -12.06 10.57 7.85
N GLU A 23 -10.91 10.74 8.51
CA GLU A 23 -10.50 12.03 9.10
C GLU A 23 -10.22 13.10 8.03
N VAL A 24 -9.51 12.72 6.95
CA VAL A 24 -9.26 13.62 5.81
C VAL A 24 -10.56 14.06 5.17
N GLU A 25 -11.51 13.14 4.98
CA GLU A 25 -12.84 13.43 4.43
C GLU A 25 -13.63 14.36 5.35
N ARG A 26 -13.67 14.07 6.65
CA ARG A 26 -14.40 14.85 7.66
C ARG A 26 -13.89 16.28 7.79
N GLN A 27 -12.57 16.47 7.78
CA GLN A 27 -11.96 17.80 7.90
C GLN A 27 -11.84 18.53 6.55
N ASN A 28 -12.22 17.89 5.44
CA ASN A 28 -12.11 18.44 4.08
C ASN A 28 -10.72 19.03 3.80
N ARG A 29 -9.67 18.35 4.27
CA ARG A 29 -8.28 18.80 4.12
C ARG A 29 -7.84 18.63 2.66
N LYS A 30 -8.05 19.67 1.85
CA LYS A 30 -7.78 19.65 0.40
C LYS A 30 -6.35 19.17 0.07
N ASN A 31 -5.37 19.56 0.87
CA ASN A 31 -3.95 19.21 0.66
C ASN A 31 -3.62 17.77 1.04
N GLU A 32 -4.52 17.05 1.71
CA GLU A 32 -4.34 15.66 2.15
C GLU A 32 -5.22 14.68 1.35
N LYS A 33 -5.96 15.16 0.34
CA LYS A 33 -6.86 14.31 -0.46
C LYS A 33 -6.15 13.15 -1.19
N TRP A 34 -4.86 13.29 -1.45
CA TRP A 34 -4.02 12.22 -1.99
C TRP A 34 -3.93 10.99 -1.07
N LEU A 35 -4.15 11.18 0.23
CA LEU A 35 -4.06 10.15 1.25
C LEU A 35 -5.19 9.11 1.10
N ILE A 36 -6.34 9.52 0.58
CA ILE A 36 -7.49 8.62 0.34
C ILE A 36 -7.14 7.52 -0.71
N PRO A 37 -6.72 7.84 -1.95
CA PRO A 37 -6.29 6.83 -2.90
C PRO A 37 -5.02 6.10 -2.44
N HIS A 38 -4.11 6.75 -1.69
CA HIS A 38 -2.95 6.09 -1.10
C HIS A 38 -3.34 4.99 -0.11
N ASN A 39 -4.23 5.29 0.84
CA ASN A 39 -4.75 4.32 1.81
C ASN A 39 -5.60 3.22 1.15
N LYS A 40 -6.29 3.53 0.04
CA LYS A 40 -6.90 2.49 -0.78
C LYS A 40 -5.86 1.50 -1.32
N GLY A 41 -4.70 1.97 -1.75
CA GLY A 41 -3.56 1.13 -2.13
C GLY A 41 -3.07 0.23 -1.00
N HIS A 42 -3.06 0.72 0.24
CA HIS A 42 -2.77 -0.09 1.43
C HIS A 42 -3.77 -1.24 1.59
N GLU A 43 -5.07 -0.93 1.58
CA GLU A 43 -6.13 -1.92 1.74
C GLU A 43 -6.09 -2.97 0.62
N GLU A 44 -5.93 -2.55 -0.64
CA GLU A 44 -5.85 -3.46 -1.79
C GLU A 44 -4.68 -4.45 -1.68
N LEU A 45 -3.52 -4.00 -1.20
CA LEU A 45 -2.39 -4.90 -1.00
C LEU A 45 -2.66 -5.88 0.15
N ILE A 46 -3.22 -5.38 1.27
CA ILE A 46 -3.53 -6.22 2.42
C ILE A 46 -4.50 -7.35 2.03
N ASP A 47 -5.56 -7.03 1.30
CA ASP A 47 -6.57 -8.01 0.91
C ASP A 47 -5.96 -9.09 0.01
N LYS A 48 -5.22 -8.69 -1.03
CA LYS A 48 -4.48 -9.61 -1.90
C LYS A 48 -3.45 -10.45 -1.13
N PHE A 49 -2.83 -9.87 -0.10
CA PHE A 49 -1.84 -10.58 0.70
C PHE A 49 -2.49 -11.65 1.59
N ILE A 50 -3.63 -11.35 2.19
CA ILE A 50 -4.42 -12.32 2.99
C ILE A 50 -4.94 -13.44 2.10
N GLU A 51 -5.52 -13.12 0.94
CA GLU A 51 -5.96 -14.13 -0.04
C GLU A 51 -4.81 -15.06 -0.45
N GLN A 52 -3.62 -14.49 -0.67
CA GLN A 52 -2.43 -15.26 -0.99
C GLN A 52 -1.99 -16.20 0.15
N PHE A 53 -2.23 -15.85 1.42
CA PHE A 53 -1.96 -16.72 2.57
C PHE A 53 -2.98 -17.84 2.74
N ASP A 54 -4.23 -17.61 2.37
CA ASP A 54 -5.27 -18.64 2.46
C ASP A 54 -5.03 -19.79 1.48
N GLY A 55 -4.32 -19.52 0.38
CA GLY A 55 -3.81 -20.56 -0.51
C GLY A 55 -2.55 -21.30 -0.02
N TRP A 56 -2.02 -21.05 1.18
CA TRP A 56 -0.83 -21.74 1.70
C TRP A 56 -1.17 -22.67 2.87
N ASP A 57 -0.89 -23.97 2.72
CA ASP A 57 -1.22 -25.06 3.66
C ASP A 57 -0.41 -25.06 4.99
N ASN A 58 0.24 -23.94 5.34
CA ASN A 58 1.09 -23.88 6.53
C ASN A 58 0.66 -22.78 7.50
N ASP A 59 0.37 -23.17 8.74
CA ASP A 59 0.09 -22.25 9.85
C ASP A 59 1.28 -21.34 10.20
N ASN A 60 2.49 -21.81 9.88
CA ASN A 60 3.71 -21.03 9.97
C ASN A 60 3.99 -20.27 8.68
N LEU A 61 4.34 -19.00 8.87
CA LEU A 61 4.63 -18.09 7.80
C LEU A 61 5.96 -18.42 7.11
N ASP A 62 5.92 -18.81 5.82
CA ASP A 62 7.12 -18.81 4.98
C ASP A 62 7.53 -17.36 4.66
N LYS A 63 8.42 -16.84 5.50
CA LYS A 63 8.96 -15.47 5.37
C LYS A 63 9.62 -15.23 4.02
N LYS A 64 10.25 -16.24 3.42
CA LYS A 64 10.96 -16.09 2.14
C LYS A 64 9.94 -15.91 1.02
N LEU A 65 8.89 -16.74 1.01
CA LEU A 65 7.81 -16.65 0.04
C LEU A 65 7.02 -15.34 0.17
N CYS A 66 6.65 -14.95 1.39
CA CYS A 66 5.98 -13.67 1.67
C CYS A 66 6.78 -12.49 1.13
N LYS A 67 8.07 -12.40 1.52
CA LYS A 67 8.92 -11.29 1.09
C LYS A 67 9.15 -11.28 -0.42
N LYS A 68 9.22 -12.45 -1.05
CA LYS A 68 9.30 -12.55 -2.52
C LYS A 68 8.03 -12.01 -3.18
N TRP A 69 6.86 -12.35 -2.66
CA TRP A 69 5.57 -11.85 -3.15
C TRP A 69 5.44 -10.33 -2.97
N LEU A 70 5.75 -9.81 -1.77
CA LEU A 70 5.70 -8.38 -1.48
C LEU A 70 6.66 -7.57 -2.37
N ARG A 71 7.89 -8.05 -2.57
CA ARG A 71 8.85 -7.41 -3.49
C ARG A 71 8.40 -7.40 -4.94
N LYS A 72 7.64 -8.40 -5.38
CA LYS A 72 7.03 -8.39 -6.73
C LYS A 72 6.00 -7.27 -6.85
N ASN A 73 5.17 -7.05 -5.84
CA ASN A 73 4.20 -5.96 -5.83
C ASN A 73 4.87 -4.58 -5.78
N ILE A 74 5.92 -4.41 -4.97
CA ILE A 74 6.78 -3.21 -4.98
C ILE A 74 7.28 -2.91 -6.39
N LYS A 75 7.84 -3.92 -7.07
CA LYS A 75 8.37 -3.74 -8.42
C LYS A 75 7.27 -3.31 -9.40
N LYS A 76 6.08 -3.91 -9.33
CA LYS A 76 4.95 -3.55 -10.21
C LYS A 76 4.47 -2.12 -9.96
N ALA A 77 4.28 -1.75 -8.70
CA ALA A 77 3.87 -0.40 -8.32
C ALA A 77 4.87 0.65 -8.81
N ASN A 78 6.17 0.42 -8.58
CA ASN A 78 7.22 1.34 -9.00
C ASN A 78 7.34 1.50 -10.51
N VAL A 79 7.00 0.47 -11.32
CA VAL A 79 6.93 0.62 -12.78
C VAL A 79 5.84 1.62 -13.15
N ILE A 80 4.63 1.47 -12.60
CA ILE A 80 3.50 2.36 -12.89
C ILE A 80 3.80 3.80 -12.42
N ILE A 81 4.31 3.96 -11.20
CA ILE A 81 4.73 5.27 -10.66
C ILE A 81 5.75 5.93 -11.58
N LYS A 82 6.76 5.17 -12.04
CA LYS A 82 7.80 5.68 -12.94
C LYS A 82 7.25 6.08 -14.29
N ASP A 83 6.34 5.29 -14.85
CA ASP A 83 5.72 5.59 -16.15
C ASP A 83 4.87 6.86 -16.08
N ILE A 84 4.09 7.04 -15.01
CA ILE A 84 3.33 8.29 -14.75
C ILE A 84 4.30 9.45 -14.53
N SER A 85 5.31 9.29 -13.68
CA SER A 85 6.29 10.35 -13.41
C SER A 85 6.99 10.80 -14.69
N LYS A 86 7.37 9.87 -15.57
CA LYS A 86 7.98 10.19 -16.85
C LYS A 86 7.02 10.94 -17.76
N LYS A 87 5.75 10.51 -17.84
CA LYS A 87 4.72 11.15 -18.66
C LYS A 87 4.57 12.65 -18.36
N TYR A 88 4.76 13.08 -17.12
CA TYR A 88 4.57 14.47 -16.70
C TYR A 88 5.88 15.22 -16.39
N ASN A 89 7.03 14.53 -16.31
CA ASN A 89 8.34 15.19 -16.17
C ASN A 89 8.95 15.63 -17.51
N ASP A 90 8.50 15.07 -18.63
CA ASP A 90 9.01 15.40 -19.97
C ASP A 90 8.37 16.70 -20.55
N PHE A 91 7.46 17.36 -19.83
CA PHE A 91 6.79 18.60 -20.23
C PHE A 91 7.09 19.73 -19.23
N GLU A 92 7.81 20.76 -19.67
CA GLU A 92 8.20 21.94 -18.85
C GLU A 92 7.09 22.99 -18.68
N SER A 93 5.84 22.67 -19.04
CA SER A 93 4.73 23.63 -19.02
C SER A 93 3.98 23.65 -17.70
N ASP A 94 3.77 24.86 -17.16
CA ASP A 94 2.92 25.16 -15.98
C ASP A 94 1.46 24.67 -16.10
N ASP A 95 1.05 24.15 -17.26
CA ASP A 95 -0.30 23.66 -17.57
C ASP A 95 -0.48 22.13 -17.38
N ASP A 96 0.59 21.37 -17.10
CA ASP A 96 0.54 19.91 -16.97
C ASP A 96 0.11 19.45 -15.58
N ILE A 97 -1.11 19.82 -15.21
CA ILE A 97 -1.80 19.26 -14.05
C ILE A 97 -2.00 17.76 -14.31
N LEU A 98 -1.40 16.91 -13.46
CA LEU A 98 -1.58 15.47 -13.49
C LEU A 98 -3.07 15.14 -13.68
N SER A 99 -3.42 14.34 -14.70
CA SER A 99 -4.81 13.99 -14.90
C SER A 99 -5.35 13.32 -13.63
N LYS A 100 -6.59 13.63 -13.21
CA LYS A 100 -7.18 13.05 -11.98
C LYS A 100 -7.11 11.51 -11.94
N ASN A 101 -7.13 10.86 -13.11
CA ASN A 101 -7.00 9.41 -13.22
C ASN A 101 -5.56 8.95 -12.97
N ASP A 102 -4.56 9.61 -13.58
CA ASP A 102 -3.16 9.29 -13.35
C ASP A 102 -2.74 9.63 -11.92
N GLU A 103 -3.29 10.70 -11.33
CA GLU A 103 -3.03 11.10 -9.95
C GLU A 103 -3.52 10.03 -8.98
N LYS A 104 -4.77 9.59 -9.17
CA LYS A 104 -5.34 8.49 -8.41
C LYS A 104 -4.55 7.20 -8.59
N LEU A 105 -4.16 6.86 -9.82
CA LEU A 105 -3.39 5.65 -10.12
C LEU A 105 -2.00 5.71 -9.48
N TYR A 106 -1.34 6.87 -9.52
CA TYR A 106 -0.07 7.12 -8.88
C TYR A 106 -0.18 6.84 -7.37
N TYR A 107 -1.10 7.50 -6.68
CA TYR A 107 -1.23 7.37 -5.23
C TYR A 107 -1.65 5.98 -4.78
N ILE A 108 -2.51 5.27 -5.52
CA ILE A 108 -2.82 3.85 -5.24
C ILE A 108 -1.55 3.00 -5.28
N ASN A 109 -0.71 3.18 -6.31
CA ASN A 109 0.52 2.39 -6.42
C ASN A 109 1.58 2.80 -5.38
N ASP A 110 1.66 4.08 -5.04
CA ASP A 110 2.51 4.57 -3.95
C ASP A 110 2.11 3.94 -2.60
N GLY A 111 0.80 3.84 -2.34
CA GLY A 111 0.26 3.08 -1.20
C GLY A 111 0.68 1.61 -1.25
N ILE A 112 0.51 0.93 -2.39
CA ILE A 112 0.93 -0.48 -2.53
C ILE A 112 2.43 -0.67 -2.20
N ASP A 113 3.31 0.22 -2.67
CA ASP A 113 4.73 0.15 -2.33
C ASP A 113 4.98 0.38 -0.83
N CYS A 114 4.37 1.43 -0.25
CA CYS A 114 4.47 1.77 1.16
C CYS A 114 4.03 0.59 2.06
N MET A 115 2.84 0.05 1.82
CA MET A 115 2.30 -1.07 2.59
C MET A 115 3.16 -2.33 2.44
N ALA A 116 3.68 -2.61 1.24
CA ALA A 116 4.53 -3.78 1.04
C ALA A 116 5.82 -3.70 1.87
N LYS A 117 6.43 -2.51 1.94
CA LYS A 117 7.61 -2.25 2.79
C LYS A 117 7.27 -2.42 4.27
N THR A 118 6.15 -1.89 4.72
CA THR A 118 5.67 -2.02 6.10
C THR A 118 5.43 -3.48 6.49
N LEU A 119 4.77 -4.27 5.64
CA LEU A 119 4.58 -5.71 5.88
C LEU A 119 5.92 -6.47 5.93
N ILE A 120 6.89 -6.10 5.09
CA ILE A 120 8.25 -6.66 5.16
C ILE A 120 8.91 -6.35 6.52
N MET A 121 8.73 -5.13 7.05
CA MET A 121 9.26 -4.76 8.37
C MET A 121 8.62 -5.59 9.48
N ILE A 122 7.29 -5.78 9.45
CA ILE A 122 6.55 -6.63 10.40
C ILE A 122 7.06 -8.07 10.32
N ILE A 123 7.17 -8.66 9.12
CA ILE A 123 7.68 -10.03 8.92
C ILE A 123 9.10 -10.20 9.47
N ASN A 124 9.93 -9.16 9.33
CA ASN A 124 11.29 -9.12 9.86
C ASN A 124 11.34 -8.80 11.38
N LYS A 125 10.19 -8.61 12.04
CA LYS A 125 10.06 -8.21 13.45
C LYS A 125 10.71 -6.85 13.78
N LYS A 126 10.81 -5.97 12.79
CA LYS A 126 11.32 -4.60 12.97
C LYS A 126 10.22 -3.59 13.28
N MET A 127 8.97 -3.99 13.14
CA MET A 127 7.80 -3.18 13.42
C MET A 127 6.69 -4.10 13.95
N TYR A 128 5.83 -3.54 14.78
CA TYR A 128 4.60 -4.17 15.26
C TYR A 128 3.57 -3.07 15.50
N ILE A 129 2.33 -3.32 15.08
CA ILE A 129 1.20 -2.43 15.28
C ILE A 129 0.52 -2.84 16.58
N SER A 130 0.71 -2.02 17.61
CA SER A 130 0.32 -2.33 18.99
C SER A 130 -1.12 -1.98 19.32
N LYS A 131 -1.70 -1.02 18.62
CA LYS A 131 -3.08 -0.57 18.73
C LYS A 131 -3.70 -0.64 17.35
#